data_AF-A0A2J8U6T7-F1
#
_entry.id   AF-A0A2J8U6T7-F1
#
_cell.length_a   1.000
_cell.length_b   1.000
_cell.length_c   1.000
_cell.angle_alpha   90.00
_cell.angle_beta   90.00
_cell.angle_gamma   90.00
#
_symmetry.space_group_name_H-M   'P 1'
#
loop_
_entity.id
_entity.type
_entity.pdbx_description
1 polymer ?
#
loop_
_entity_poly.entity_id
_entity_poly.type
_entity_poly.pdbx_seq_one_letter_code
_entity_poly.pdbx_strand_id
1 'polypeptide(L)'
;MALGLQRARSTTELRKEKSRDAARSRRSQETEVLYQLAHTLPFARGVSAHLDKASIMRLTISYLRMHRLCAAAGAHRTQHL
;
A
#
# COMPACT_ATOMS: atom_id res chain seq x y z
N MET A 1 41.14 -22.25 -15.49
CA MET A 1 40.15 -21.21 -15.88
C MET A 1 38.70 -21.57 -15.52
N ALA A 2 38.28 -22.85 -15.48
CA ALA A 2 36.89 -23.25 -15.20
C ALA A 2 36.34 -22.88 -13.79
N LEU A 3 37.20 -22.86 -12.76
CA LEU A 3 36.79 -22.55 -11.38
C LEU A 3 36.35 -21.08 -11.18
N GLY A 4 36.92 -20.14 -11.95
CA GLY A 4 36.57 -18.72 -11.85
C GLY A 4 35.15 -18.42 -12.36
N LEU A 5 34.72 -19.11 -13.42
CA LEU A 5 33.37 -18.97 -13.98
C LEU A 5 32.30 -19.59 -13.08
N GLN A 6 32.59 -20.73 -12.45
CA GLN A 6 31.67 -21.35 -11.47
C GLN A 6 31.48 -20.47 -10.24
N ARG A 7 32.56 -19.86 -9.73
CA ARG A 7 32.50 -18.92 -8.61
C ARG A 7 31.72 -17.65 -8.98
N ALA A 8 31.97 -17.06 -10.14
CA ALA A 8 31.20 -15.91 -10.63
C ALA A 8 29.70 -16.24 -10.83
N ARG A 9 29.37 -17.43 -11.37
CA ARG A 9 27.98 -17.88 -11.49
C ARG A 9 27.32 -18.03 -10.13
N SER A 10 28.01 -18.60 -9.14
CA SER A 10 27.50 -18.75 -7.78
C SER A 10 27.23 -17.39 -7.09
N THR A 11 28.10 -16.40 -7.28
CA THR A 11 27.90 -15.06 -6.69
C THR A 11 26.79 -14.29 -7.38
N THR A 12 26.62 -14.45 -8.70
CA THR A 12 25.49 -13.86 -9.44
C THR A 12 24.16 -14.46 -8.98
N GLU A 13 24.07 -15.77 -8.78
CA GLU A 13 22.86 -16.42 -8.28
C GLU A 13 22.51 -15.96 -6.85
N LEU A 14 23.51 -15.82 -5.96
CA LEU A 14 23.30 -15.25 -4.62
C LEU A 14 22.80 -13.79 -4.66
N ARG A 15 23.31 -12.97 -5.58
CA ARG A 15 22.85 -11.58 -5.75
C ARG A 15 21.41 -11.53 -6.28
N LYS A 16 21.04 -12.43 -7.20
CA LYS A 16 19.67 -12.56 -7.69
C LYS A 16 18.73 -13.00 -6.57
N GLU A 17 19.13 -13.97 -5.75
CA GLU A 17 18.35 -14.42 -4.60
C GLU A 17 18.08 -13.26 -3.64
N LYS A 18 19.13 -12.53 -3.24
CA LYS A 18 19.01 -11.36 -2.35
C LYS A 18 18.09 -10.28 -2.94
N SER A 19 18.17 -10.02 -4.24
CA SER A 19 17.28 -9.08 -4.93
C SER A 19 15.83 -9.56 -4.91
N ARG A 20 15.61 -10.86 -5.11
CA ARG A 20 14.29 -11.49 -5.05
C ARG A 20 13.68 -11.42 -3.66
N ASP A 21 14.46 -11.67 -2.62
CA ASP A 21 14.03 -11.54 -1.23
C ASP A 21 13.71 -10.09 -0.88
N ALA A 22 14.53 -9.14 -1.31
CA ALA A 22 14.26 -7.72 -1.13
C ALA A 22 12.96 -7.30 -1.83
N ALA A 23 12.69 -7.80 -3.06
CA ALA A 23 11.44 -7.53 -3.76
C ALA A 23 10.22 -8.17 -3.08
N ARG A 24 10.36 -9.41 -2.57
CA ARG A 24 9.32 -10.08 -1.79
C ARG A 24 8.99 -9.31 -0.51
N SER A 25 10.02 -8.90 0.24
CA SER A 25 9.88 -8.09 1.46
C SER A 25 9.13 -6.79 1.18
N ARG A 26 9.54 -6.02 0.15
CA ARG A 26 8.84 -4.78 -0.25
C ARG A 26 7.35 -5.03 -0.59
N ARG A 27 7.04 -6.08 -1.34
CA ARG A 27 5.65 -6.43 -1.70
C ARG A 27 4.82 -6.81 -0.48
N SER A 28 5.41 -7.53 0.47
CA SER A 28 4.75 -7.90 1.73
C SER A 28 4.44 -6.66 2.57
N GLN A 29 5.42 -5.77 2.75
CA GLN A 29 5.25 -4.52 3.49
C GLN A 29 4.20 -3.60 2.84
N GLU A 30 4.24 -3.43 1.53
CA GLU A 30 3.24 -2.65 0.79
C GLU A 30 1.82 -3.20 1.02
N THR A 31 1.67 -4.52 0.98
CA THR A 31 0.39 -5.19 1.18
C THR A 31 -0.11 -5.03 2.61
N GLU A 32 0.77 -5.18 3.60
CA GLU A 32 0.44 -4.95 5.02
C GLU A 32 -0.03 -3.51 5.27
N VAL A 33 0.72 -2.52 4.78
CA VAL A 33 0.38 -1.10 4.94
C VAL A 33 -0.96 -0.76 4.25
N LEU A 34 -1.22 -1.30 3.05
CA LEU A 34 -2.49 -1.09 2.35
C LEU A 34 -3.66 -1.70 3.12
N TYR A 35 -3.50 -2.89 3.68
CA TYR A 35 -4.56 -3.48 4.50
C TYR A 35 -4.76 -2.72 5.80
N GLN A 36 -3.69 -2.25 6.47
CA GLN A 36 -3.84 -1.38 7.65
C GLN A 36 -4.62 -0.12 7.29
N LEU A 37 -4.31 0.53 6.17
CA LEU A 37 -5.06 1.69 5.67
C LEU A 37 -6.54 1.35 5.47
N ALA A 38 -6.87 0.21 4.83
CA ALA A 38 -8.25 -0.22 4.64
C ALA A 38 -9.03 -0.38 5.97
N HIS A 39 -8.35 -0.82 7.03
CA HIS A 39 -8.94 -0.95 8.37
C HIS A 39 -9.14 0.38 9.10
N THR A 40 -8.50 1.46 8.66
CA THR A 40 -8.73 2.82 9.18
C THR A 40 -9.87 3.56 8.49
N LEU A 41 -10.35 3.07 7.34
CA LEU A 41 -11.48 3.65 6.64
C LEU A 41 -12.79 3.38 7.41
N PRO A 42 -13.81 4.25 7.28
CA PRO A 42 -15.08 4.13 8.00
C PRO A 42 -16.00 3.05 7.41
N PHE A 43 -15.49 1.83 7.28
CA PHE A 43 -16.22 0.65 6.81
C PHE A 43 -16.19 -0.46 7.86
N ALA A 44 -17.19 -1.36 7.81
CA ALA A 44 -17.16 -2.55 8.64
C ALA A 44 -15.91 -3.40 8.30
N ARG A 45 -15.26 -3.97 9.34
CA ARG A 45 -14.04 -4.79 9.17
C ARG A 45 -14.21 -5.90 8.13
N GLY A 46 -15.40 -6.52 8.08
CA GLY A 46 -15.72 -7.54 7.08
C GLY A 46 -15.64 -7.03 5.64
N VAL A 47 -15.98 -5.78 5.37
CA VAL A 47 -15.84 -5.19 4.02
C VAL A 47 -14.38 -4.84 3.74
N SER A 48 -13.72 -4.15 4.68
CA SER A 48 -12.33 -3.73 4.52
C SER A 48 -11.35 -4.89 4.28
N ALA A 49 -11.60 -6.05 4.88
CA ALA A 49 -10.76 -7.24 4.71
C ALA A 49 -10.76 -7.83 3.29
N HIS A 50 -11.80 -7.56 2.50
CA HIS A 50 -11.96 -8.10 1.14
C HIS A 50 -11.68 -7.07 0.03
N LEU A 51 -11.22 -5.87 0.40
CA LEU A 51 -10.88 -4.85 -0.60
C LEU A 51 -9.60 -5.23 -1.34
N ASP A 52 -9.63 -5.08 -2.66
CA ASP A 52 -8.43 -5.12 -3.49
C ASP A 52 -7.64 -3.80 -3.37
N LYS A 53 -6.34 -3.84 -3.71
CA LYS A 53 -5.43 -2.69 -3.59
C LYS A 53 -5.95 -1.43 -4.31
N ALA A 54 -6.55 -1.58 -5.50
CA ALA A 54 -7.03 -0.42 -6.26
C ALA A 54 -8.28 0.18 -5.61
N SER A 55 -9.18 -0.65 -5.11
CA SER A 55 -10.35 -0.19 -4.36
C SER A 55 -9.97 0.50 -3.05
N ILE A 56 -8.97 -0.01 -2.30
CA ILE A 56 -8.43 0.67 -1.11
C ILE A 56 -7.99 2.10 -1.46
N MET A 57 -7.22 2.27 -2.53
CA MET A 57 -6.74 3.60 -2.97
C MET A 57 -7.89 4.51 -3.37
N ARG A 58 -8.83 4.03 -4.21
CA ARG A 58 -9.98 4.82 -4.67
C ARG A 58 -10.86 5.27 -3.50
N LEU A 59 -11.18 4.37 -2.58
CA LEU A 59 -12.01 4.66 -1.42
C LEU A 59 -11.32 5.65 -0.47
N THR A 60 -10.00 5.49 -0.25
CA THR A 60 -9.23 6.43 0.58
C THR A 60 -9.25 7.84 -0.02
N ILE A 61 -8.98 7.97 -1.32
CA ILE A 61 -8.99 9.27 -2.00
C ILE A 61 -10.40 9.89 -1.93
N SER A 62 -11.44 9.11 -2.21
CA SER A 62 -12.83 9.57 -2.13
C SER A 62 -13.20 10.02 -0.71
N TYR A 63 -12.80 9.26 0.31
CA TYR A 63 -13.04 9.60 1.72
C TYR A 63 -12.40 10.96 2.08
N LEU A 64 -11.12 11.16 1.75
CA LEU A 64 -10.42 12.42 2.03
C LEU A 64 -11.05 13.62 1.29
N ARG A 65 -11.49 13.43 0.04
CA ARG A 65 -12.18 14.47 -0.73
C ARG A 65 -13.53 14.84 -0.11
N MET A 66 -14.33 13.85 0.28
CA MET A 66 -15.63 14.07 0.92
C MET A 66 -15.49 14.73 2.28
N HIS A 67 -14.52 14.31 3.09
CA HIS A 67 -14.25 14.94 4.38
C HIS A 67 -13.93 16.44 4.21
N ARG A 68 -13.10 16.80 3.23
CA ARG A 68 -12.78 18.20 2.93
C ARG A 68 -14.01 18.99 2.45
N LEU A 69 -14.84 18.39 1.60
CA LEU A 69 -16.07 19.02 1.12
C LEU A 69 -17.05 19.28 2.26
N CYS A 70 -17.25 18.30 3.15
CA CYS A 70 -18.11 18.42 4.32
C CYS A 70 -17.59 19.48 5.30
N ALA A 71 -16.28 19.53 5.55
CA ALA A 71 -15.68 20.55 6.40
C ALA A 71 -15.88 21.97 5.83
N ALA A 72 -15.69 22.16 4.53
CA ALA A 72 -15.92 23.44 3.86
C ALA A 72 -17.42 23.83 3.86
N ALA A 73 -18.32 22.87 3.62
CA ALA A 73 -19.77 23.10 3.67
C ALA A 73 -20.29 23.37 5.10
N GLY A 74 -19.62 22.85 6.13
CA GLY A 74 -19.89 23.18 7.53
C GLY A 74 -19.50 24.61 7.86
N ALA A 75 -18.31 25.06 7.41
CA ALA A 75 -17.84 26.43 7.62
C ALA A 75 -18.71 27.49 6.94
N HIS A 76 -19.39 27.16 5.83
CA HIS A 76 -20.30 28.06 5.15
C HIS A 76 -21.68 28.16 5.85
N ARG A 77 -22.05 27.14 6.64
CA ARG A 77 -23.31 27.10 7.39
C ARG A 77 -23.25 27.88 8.71
N THR A 78 -22.08 27.97 9.33
CA THR A 78 -21.83 28.77 10.53
C THR A 78 -21.70 30.27 10.27
N GLN A 79 -21.72 30.73 9.02
CA GLN A 79 -21.65 32.15 8.66
C GLN A 79 -23.03 32.80 8.43
N HIS A 80 -24.11 32.01 8.56
CA HIS A 80 -25.49 32.46 8.30
C HIS A 80 -26.42 32.31 9.53
N LEU A 81 -25.84 32.14 10.72
CA LEU A 81 -26.48 32.23 12.03
C LEU A 81 -25.67 33.19 12.89
#